data_AF-A0A915MP08-F1
#
_entry.id   AF-A0A915MP08-F1
#
_cell.length_a   1.000
_cell.length_b   1.000
_cell.length_c   1.000
_cell.angle_alpha   90.00
_cell.angle_beta   90.00
_cell.angle_gamma   90.00
#
_symmetry.space_group_name_H-M   'P 1'
#
loop_
_entity.id
_entity.type
_entity.pdbx_description
1 polymer ?
#
loop_
_entity_poly.entity_id
_entity_poly.type
_entity_poly.pdbx_seq_one_letter_code
_entity_poly.pdbx_strand_id
1 'polypeptide(L)'
;MLTGCPMLAFVLCLSTSILFHYEMAVSTHCGVPNWLPSLSAVVAYAPERYIWRFLLGISCTPRLAMAFAFRHNSYCEPGMYTLFALAEYSLILFNGLFHTTIYYEFQSRVLSLVTAALKANYYLLSSHDYSEKRGT
;
A
#
# COMPACT_ATOMS: atom_id res chain seq x y z
N MET A 1 -16.84 10.64 10.28
CA MET A 1 -15.43 10.95 9.95
C MET A 1 -14.75 9.92 9.03
N LEU A 2 -15.39 8.80 8.63
CA LEU A 2 -14.78 7.75 7.80
C LEU A 2 -14.94 7.96 6.27
N THR A 3 -15.72 8.96 5.85
CA THR A 3 -16.14 9.18 4.45
C THR A 3 -15.08 9.88 3.58
N GLY A 4 -14.15 10.63 4.18
CA GLY A 4 -13.14 11.40 3.45
C GLY A 4 -11.84 10.65 3.11
N CYS A 5 -11.63 9.49 3.73
CA CYS A 5 -10.39 8.71 3.60
C CYS A 5 -10.03 8.29 2.15
N PRO A 6 -10.96 7.90 1.24
CA PRO A 6 -10.60 7.55 -0.13
C PRO A 6 -10.27 8.77 -1.01
N MET A 7 -10.91 9.91 -0.74
CA MET A 7 -10.59 11.16 -1.45
C MET A 7 -9.22 11.69 -1.02
N LEU A 8 -8.92 11.60 0.29
CA LEU A 8 -7.59 11.91 0.81
C LEU A 8 -6.53 10.97 0.21
N ALA A 9 -6.81 9.67 0.13
CA ALA A 9 -5.92 8.68 -0.47
C ALA A 9 -5.59 9.01 -1.93
N PHE A 10 -6.62 9.37 -2.71
CA PHE A 10 -6.48 9.76 -4.11
C PHE A 10 -5.63 11.04 -4.25
N VAL A 11 -5.94 12.08 -3.48
CA VAL A 11 -5.20 13.36 -3.54
C VAL A 11 -3.74 13.17 -3.11
N LEU A 12 -3.49 12.38 -2.06
CA LEU A 12 -2.13 12.09 -1.60
C LEU A 12 -1.34 11.26 -2.61
N CYS A 13 -1.92 10.21 -3.19
CA CYS A 13 -1.21 9.41 -4.21
C CYS A 13 -0.95 10.24 -5.48
N LEU A 14 -1.91 11.06 -5.90
CA LEU A 14 -1.76 11.90 -7.09
C LEU A 14 -0.70 12.97 -6.86
N SER A 15 -0.70 13.64 -5.70
CA SER A 15 0.30 14.67 -5.38
C SER A 15 1.70 14.09 -5.27
N THR A 16 1.88 12.94 -4.61
CA THR A 16 3.20 12.30 -4.51
C THR A 16 3.69 11.78 -5.86
N SER A 17 2.81 11.21 -6.69
CA SER A 17 3.18 10.72 -8.02
C SER A 17 3.60 11.86 -8.95
N ILE A 18 2.91 13.00 -8.92
CA ILE A 18 3.28 14.19 -9.70
C ILE A 18 4.60 14.81 -9.18
N LEU A 19 4.85 14.80 -7.88
CA LEU A 19 6.05 15.43 -7.31
C LEU A 19 7.31 14.56 -7.43
N PHE A 20 7.21 13.25 -7.27
CA PHE A 20 8.37 12.35 -7.20
C PHE A 20 8.55 11.49 -8.46
N HIS A 21 7.46 11.17 -9.16
CA HIS A 21 7.45 10.15 -10.22
C HIS A 21 6.73 10.60 -11.50
N TYR A 22 6.74 11.90 -11.82
CA TYR A 22 6.00 12.45 -12.97
C TYR A 22 6.39 11.78 -14.29
N GLU A 23 7.68 11.82 -14.64
CA GLU A 23 8.21 11.30 -15.92
C GLU A 23 7.90 9.81 -16.12
N MET A 24 7.98 9.01 -15.05
CA MET A 24 7.64 7.59 -15.11
C MET A 24 6.14 7.35 -15.20
N ALA A 25 5.34 8.18 -14.52
CA ALA A 25 3.89 8.05 -14.49
C ALA A 25 3.19 8.51 -15.79
N VAL A 26 3.82 9.41 -16.57
CA VAL A 26 3.31 9.85 -17.88
C VAL A 26 3.91 9.08 -19.06
N SER A 27 4.98 8.31 -18.81
CA SER A 27 5.64 7.51 -19.85
C SER A 27 4.69 6.46 -20.42
N THR A 28 4.62 6.42 -21.74
CA THR A 28 3.84 5.41 -22.47
C THR A 28 4.78 4.49 -23.22
N HIS A 29 4.28 3.29 -23.57
CA HIS A 29 5.00 2.35 -24.42
C HIS A 29 5.46 2.98 -25.76
N CYS A 30 4.76 4.01 -26.23
CA CYS A 30 5.09 4.73 -27.46
C CYS A 30 6.09 5.88 -27.26
N GLY A 31 6.53 6.15 -26.03
CA GLY A 31 7.43 7.27 -25.72
C GLY A 31 6.79 8.66 -25.87
N VAL A 32 5.47 8.74 -25.94
CA VAL A 32 4.73 10.01 -26.02
C VAL A 32 4.20 10.34 -24.62
N PRO A 33 4.64 11.44 -23.99
CA PRO A 33 4.18 11.81 -22.65
C PRO A 33 2.73 12.32 -22.69
N ASN A 34 1.96 11.94 -21.68
CA ASN A 34 0.61 12.46 -21.46
C ASN A 34 0.64 13.70 -20.55
N TRP A 35 -0.36 14.56 -20.71
CA TRP A 35 -0.54 15.75 -19.85
C TRP A 35 -0.92 15.38 -18.40
N LEU A 36 -1.55 14.22 -18.19
CA LEU A 36 -1.96 13.73 -16.88
C LEU A 36 -1.64 12.23 -16.75
N PRO A 37 -1.06 11.78 -15.63
CA PRO A 37 -0.86 10.36 -15.37
C PRO A 37 -2.22 9.68 -15.11
N SER A 38 -2.38 8.46 -15.62
CA SER A 38 -3.58 7.66 -15.34
C SER A 38 -3.61 7.21 -13.88
N LEU A 39 -4.80 6.99 -13.31
CA LEU A 39 -4.95 6.49 -11.93
C LEU A 39 -4.15 5.19 -11.72
N SER A 40 -4.17 4.28 -12.70
CA SER A 40 -3.42 3.03 -12.65
C SER A 40 -1.90 3.25 -12.63
N ALA A 41 -1.39 4.27 -13.34
CA ALA A 41 0.03 4.63 -13.31
C ALA A 41 0.44 5.27 -11.97
N VAL A 42 -0.43 6.11 -11.39
CA VAL A 42 -0.21 6.73 -10.07
C VAL A 42 -0.06 5.68 -8.97
N VAL A 43 -0.81 4.59 -9.03
CA VAL A 43 -0.78 3.51 -8.02
C VAL A 43 0.14 2.34 -8.40
N ALA A 44 0.85 2.43 -9.52
CA ALA A 44 1.73 1.35 -9.99
C ALA A 44 3.06 1.31 -9.24
N TYR A 45 3.58 2.47 -8.84
CA TYR A 45 4.91 2.63 -8.26
C TYR A 45 4.87 2.69 -6.73
N ALA A 46 5.99 2.32 -6.09
CA ALA A 46 6.19 2.50 -4.66
C ALA A 46 6.75 3.92 -4.41
N PRO A 47 6.29 4.64 -3.36
CA PRO A 47 5.44 4.19 -2.24
C PRO A 47 3.91 4.32 -2.45
N GLU A 48 3.44 4.91 -3.54
CA GLU A 48 2.03 5.25 -3.79
C GLU A 48 1.11 4.03 -3.80
N ARG A 49 1.59 2.93 -4.43
CA ARG A 49 0.93 1.63 -4.42
C ARG A 49 0.60 1.15 -3.01
N TYR A 50 1.48 1.41 -2.06
CA TYR A 50 1.32 0.96 -0.69
C TYR A 50 0.28 1.79 0.07
N ILE A 51 0.39 3.11 -0.06
CA ILE A 51 -0.55 4.07 0.52
C ILE A 51 -1.97 3.79 0.02
N TRP A 52 -2.12 3.61 -1.30
CA TRP A 52 -3.40 3.30 -1.94
C TRP A 52 -4.05 2.02 -1.40
N ARG A 53 -3.29 0.92 -1.36
CA ARG A 53 -3.79 -0.39 -0.89
C ARG A 53 -4.20 -0.36 0.58
N PHE A 54 -3.40 0.30 1.42
CA PHE A 54 -3.68 0.41 2.85
C PHE A 54 -4.93 1.26 3.12
N LEU A 55 -5.02 2.44 2.50
CA LEU A 55 -6.14 3.37 2.71
C LEU A 55 -7.46 2.85 2.14
N LEU A 56 -7.43 2.09 1.03
CA LEU A 56 -8.62 1.41 0.52
C LEU A 56 -9.09 0.29 1.45
N GLY A 57 -8.17 -0.52 1.98
CA GLY A 57 -8.50 -1.61 2.90
C GLY A 57 -9.20 -1.10 4.16
N ILE A 58 -8.59 -0.14 4.86
CA ILE A 58 -9.16 0.44 6.09
C ILE A 58 -10.47 1.19 5.85
N SER A 59 -10.68 1.70 4.64
CA SER A 59 -11.89 2.41 4.25
C SER A 59 -13.04 1.47 3.91
N CYS A 60 -12.78 0.42 3.13
CA CYS A 60 -13.80 -0.43 2.53
C CYS A 60 -14.34 -1.47 3.53
N THR A 61 -13.45 -2.12 4.28
CA THR A 61 -13.82 -3.19 5.21
C THR A 61 -14.85 -2.80 6.26
N PRO A 62 -14.72 -1.69 7.01
CA PRO A 62 -15.74 -1.31 8.00
C PRO A 62 -17.09 -0.98 7.36
N ARG A 63 -17.11 -0.51 6.11
CA ARG A 63 -18.38 -0.25 5.38
C ARG A 63 -19.08 -1.54 5.01
N LEU A 64 -18.32 -2.53 4.53
CA LEU A 64 -18.86 -3.85 4.24
C LEU A 64 -19.33 -4.56 5.52
N ALA A 65 -18.54 -4.49 6.59
CA ALA A 65 -18.89 -5.03 7.89
C ALA A 65 -20.19 -4.41 8.44
N MET A 66 -20.33 -3.08 8.40
CA MET A 66 -21.57 -2.39 8.78
C MET A 66 -22.75 -2.78 7.89
N ALA A 67 -22.54 -2.93 6.58
CA ALA A 67 -23.61 -3.34 5.66
C ALA A 67 -24.14 -4.75 5.96
N PHE A 68 -23.25 -5.71 6.24
CA PHE A 68 -23.65 -7.07 6.60
C PHE A 68 -24.34 -7.13 7.97
N ALA A 69 -23.83 -6.39 8.97
CA ALA A 69 -24.47 -6.28 10.28
C ALA A 69 -25.88 -5.66 10.19
N PHE A 70 -26.04 -4.61 9.38
CA PHE A 70 -27.34 -3.97 9.17
C PHE A 70 -28.34 -4.92 8.49
N ARG A 71 -27.92 -5.65 7.45
CA ARG A 71 -28.78 -6.63 6.77
C ARG A 71 -29.20 -7.76 7.69
N HIS A 72 -28.27 -8.28 8.49
CA HIS A 72 -28.60 -9.31 9.47
C HIS A 72 -29.65 -8.82 10.48
N ASN A 73 -29.44 -7.62 11.04
CA ASN A 73 -30.36 -7.07 12.04
C ASN A 73 -31.74 -6.72 11.47
N SER A 74 -31.83 -6.38 10.18
CA SER A 74 -33.10 -5.96 9.55
C SER A 74 -33.88 -7.12 8.95
N TYR A 75 -33.20 -8.11 8.36
CA TYR A 75 -33.83 -9.17 7.57
C TYR A 75 -33.60 -10.58 8.13
N CYS A 76 -32.77 -10.73 9.18
CA CYS A 76 -32.42 -12.03 9.78
C CYS A 76 -31.99 -13.09 8.76
N GLU A 77 -31.31 -12.68 7.68
CA GLU A 77 -30.86 -13.60 6.65
C GLU A 77 -29.76 -14.54 7.20
N PRO A 78 -29.88 -15.85 6.95
CA PRO A 78 -28.85 -16.82 7.35
C PRO A 78 -27.54 -16.57 6.59
N GLY A 79 -26.40 -16.72 7.27
CA GLY A 79 -25.07 -16.57 6.67
C GLY A 79 -24.48 -15.15 6.67
N MET A 80 -25.21 -14.13 7.10
CA MET A 80 -24.70 -12.75 7.13
C MET A 80 -23.51 -12.55 8.09
N TYR A 81 -23.49 -13.25 9.24
CA TYR A 81 -22.32 -13.22 10.14
C TYR A 81 -21.10 -13.93 9.56
N THR A 82 -21.29 -14.92 8.70
CA THR A 82 -20.19 -15.56 7.98
C THR A 82 -19.56 -14.58 6.99
N LEU A 83 -20.38 -13.81 6.27
CA LEU A 83 -19.89 -12.77 5.36
C LEU A 83 -19.20 -11.62 6.11
N PHE A 84 -19.70 -11.26 7.28
CA PHE A 84 -19.04 -10.32 8.19
C PHE A 84 -17.64 -10.82 8.59
N ALA A 85 -17.54 -12.05 9.09
CA ALA A 85 -16.26 -12.63 9.50
C ALA A 85 -15.28 -12.78 8.31
N LEU A 86 -15.78 -13.15 7.13
CA LEU A 86 -14.96 -13.24 5.91
C LEU A 86 -14.40 -11.88 5.48
N ALA A 87 -15.15 -10.79 5.64
CA ALA A 87 -14.68 -9.44 5.34
C ALA A 87 -13.57 -9.00 6.30
N GLU A 88 -13.70 -9.32 7.59
CA GLU A 88 -12.67 -9.05 8.60
C GLU A 88 -11.40 -9.87 8.36
N TYR A 89 -11.54 -11.18 8.10
CA TYR A 89 -10.40 -12.04 7.80
C TYR A 89 -9.66 -11.63 6.53
N SER A 90 -10.39 -11.18 5.50
CA SER A 90 -9.78 -10.65 4.28
C SER A 90 -8.88 -9.45 4.57
N LEU A 91 -9.30 -8.52 5.44
CA LEU A 91 -8.49 -7.36 5.82
C LEU A 91 -7.21 -7.76 6.57
N ILE A 92 -7.32 -8.66 7.55
CA ILE A 92 -6.17 -9.14 8.32
C ILE A 92 -5.17 -9.82 7.37
N LEU A 93 -5.67 -10.66 6.46
CA LEU A 93 -4.84 -11.32 5.45
C LEU A 93 -4.14 -10.31 4.53
N PHE A 94 -4.87 -9.34 3.98
CA PHE A 94 -4.29 -8.32 3.12
C PHE A 94 -3.25 -7.45 3.84
N ASN A 95 -3.47 -7.15 5.13
CA ASN A 95 -2.52 -6.41 5.95
C ASN A 95 -1.24 -7.23 6.23
N GLY A 96 -1.38 -8.53 6.56
CA GLY A 96 -0.24 -9.43 6.72
C GLY A 96 0.57 -9.59 5.44
N LEU A 97 -0.11 -9.85 4.32
CA LEU A 97 0.53 -9.95 2.99
C LEU A 97 1.23 -8.65 2.59
N PHE A 98 0.68 -7.50 2.99
CA PHE A 98 1.29 -6.20 2.74
C PHE A 98 2.62 -6.04 3.51
N HIS A 99 2.65 -6.39 4.80
CA HIS A 99 3.88 -6.39 5.59
C HIS A 99 4.92 -7.35 5.02
N THR A 100 4.49 -8.54 4.59
CA THR A 100 5.35 -9.51 3.91
C THR A 100 5.89 -8.97 2.59
N THR A 101 5.07 -8.29 1.78
CA THR A 101 5.48 -7.69 0.50
C THR A 101 6.55 -6.62 0.73
N ILE A 102 6.34 -5.73 1.70
CA ILE A 102 7.31 -4.67 2.04
C ILE A 102 8.60 -5.27 2.58
N TYR A 103 8.50 -6.30 3.42
CA TYR A 103 9.67 -7.00 3.95
C TYR A 103 10.54 -7.54 2.80
N TYR A 104 9.95 -8.23 1.82
CA TYR A 104 10.70 -8.74 0.67
C TYR A 104 11.23 -7.65 -0.26
N GLU A 105 10.47 -6.56 -0.46
CA GLU A 105 10.93 -5.44 -1.28
C GLU A 105 12.08 -4.67 -0.61
N PHE A 106 12.07 -4.54 0.72
CA PHE A 106 13.12 -3.87 1.46
C PHE A 106 14.40 -4.70 1.57
N GLN A 107 14.29 -6.03 1.67
CA GLN A 107 15.45 -6.93 1.67
C GLN A 107 16.22 -6.89 0.33
N SER A 108 15.57 -6.51 -0.77
CA SER A 108 16.17 -6.47 -2.12
C SER A 108 16.67 -5.08 -2.54
N ARG A 109 16.61 -4.06 -1.67
CA ARG A 109 16.99 -2.67 -1.98
C ARG A 109 18.01 -2.13 -0.97
N VAL A 110 19.04 -1.44 -1.44
CA VAL A 110 20.03 -0.72 -0.61
C VAL A 110 19.48 0.67 -0.29
N LEU A 111 19.31 1.01 0.99
CA LEU A 111 18.82 2.33 1.40
C LEU A 111 19.99 3.34 1.39
N SER A 112 20.24 3.97 0.24
CA SER A 112 21.26 5.02 0.11
C SER A 112 20.72 6.36 0.61
N LEU A 113 21.02 6.69 1.86
CA LEU A 113 20.72 7.99 2.47
C LEU A 113 21.71 9.04 1.92
N VAL A 114 21.36 9.71 0.82
CA VAL A 114 22.18 10.81 0.26
C VAL A 114 21.88 12.08 1.04
N THR A 115 22.64 12.30 2.11
CA THR A 115 22.75 13.61 2.76
C THR A 115 23.87 14.36 2.05
N ALA A 116 23.68 15.65 1.71
CA ALA A 116 24.63 16.46 0.93
C ALA A 116 26.07 16.55 1.50
N ALA A 117 26.33 15.98 2.67
CA ALA A 117 27.64 15.94 3.33
C ALA A 117 28.27 14.52 3.45
N LEU A 118 27.56 13.42 3.21
CA LEU A 118 28.14 12.05 3.28
C LEU A 118 27.43 11.08 2.33
N LYS A 119 28.17 10.59 1.32
CA LYS A 119 27.77 9.43 0.50
C LYS A 119 28.02 8.15 1.31
N ALA A 120 27.13 7.82 2.23
CA ALA A 120 27.18 6.56 2.97
C ALA A 120 26.20 5.55 2.35
N ASN A 121 26.73 4.49 1.74
CA ASN A 121 25.94 3.35 1.27
C ASN A 121 25.69 2.41 2.44
N TYR A 122 24.50 2.47 3.05
CA TYR A 122 24.11 1.51 4.07
C TYR A 122 23.38 0.33 3.40
N TYR A 123 24.04 -0.83 3.40
CA TYR A 123 23.41 -2.10 3.04
C TYR A 123 22.57 -2.57 4.23
N LEU A 124 21.27 -2.79 4.00
CA LEU A 124 20.42 -3.46 4.98
C LEU A 124 20.79 -4.94 5.03
N LEU A 125 21.67 -5.30 5.95
CA LEU A 125 22.00 -6.69 6.24
C LEU A 125 20.75 -7.39 6.79
N SER A 126 20.35 -8.50 6.17
CA SER A 126 19.31 -9.40 6.71
C SER A 126 19.74 -9.93 8.07
N SER A 127 18.79 -10.12 9.00
CA SER A 127 19.04 -10.58 10.37
C SER A 127 19.83 -11.90 10.45
N HIS A 128 19.78 -12.72 9.39
CA HIS A 128 20.53 -13.97 9.28
C HIS A 128 22.05 -13.75 9.17
N ASP A 129 22.50 -12.68 8.49
CA ASP A 129 23.93 -12.34 8.33
C ASP A 129 24.54 -11.63 9.56
N TYR A 130 23.70 -11.02 10.41
CA TYR A 130 24.16 -10.34 11.62
C TYR A 130 24.65 -11.32 12.70
N SER A 131 24.06 -12.51 12.78
CA SER A 131 24.48 -13.54 13.73
C SER A 131 25.84 -14.15 13.36
N GLU A 132 26.15 -14.25 12.06
CA GLU A 132 27.41 -14.82 11.58
C GLU A 132 28.60 -13.87 11.83
N LYS A 133 28.40 -12.55 11.65
CA LYS A 133 29.46 -11.54 11.85
C LYS A 133 29.78 -11.22 13.31
N ARG A 134 28.97 -11.66 14.28
CA ARG A 134 29.24 -11.47 15.71
C ARG A 134 30.03 -12.65 16.32
N GLY A 135 30.27 -13.71 15.55
CA GLY A 135 30.98 -14.92 15.96
C GLY A 135 32.44 -15.02 15.48
N THR A 136 32.97 -13.99 14.82
CA THR A 136 34.37 -13.91 14.32
C THR A 136 35.08 -12.71 14.91
#